data_AF-A0A819JXJ0-F1
#
_entry.id   AF-A0A819JXJ0-F1
#
_cell.length_a   1.000
_cell.length_b   1.000
_cell.length_c   1.000
_cell.angle_alpha   90.00
_cell.angle_beta   90.00
_cell.angle_gamma   90.00
#
_symmetry.space_group_name_H-M   'P 1'
#
loop_
_entity.id
_entity.type
_entity.pdbx_description
1 polymer ?
#
loop_
_entity_poly.entity_id
_entity_poly.type
_entity_poly.pdbx_seq_one_letter_code
_entity_poly.pdbx_strand_id
1 'polypeptide(L)' 'GIVSQEPVLFDMSIRENIAYGDNSRKDIPLDEIIQAAK' A
#
# COMPACT_ATOMS: atom_id res chain seq x y z
N GLY A 1 -5.77 -10.11 2.47
CA GLY A 1 -4.94 -9.34 3.42
C GLY A 1 -5.53 -9.47 4.80
N ILE A 2 -4.69 -9.35 5.83
CA ILE A 2 -5.15 -9.18 7.22
C ILE A 2 -5.29 -7.68 7.45
N VAL A 3 -6.38 -7.26 8.09
CA VAL A 3 -6.60 -5.86 8.48
C VAL A 3 -6.76 -5.83 10.00
N SER A 4 -5.96 -4.98 10.64
CA SER A 4 -6.07 -4.72 12.08
C SER A 4 -7.17 -3.70 12.34
N GLN A 5 -7.83 -3.81 13.50
CA GLN A 5 -8.86 -2.85 13.93
C GLN A 5 -8.31 -1.42 14.05
N GLU A 6 -7.03 -1.30 14.42
CA GLU A 6 -6.25 -0.06 14.39
C GLU A 6 -5.09 -0.25 13.39
N PRO A 7 -5.26 0.17 12.12
CA PRO A 7 -4.21 0.01 11.12
C PRO A 7 -3.03 0.95 11.41
N VAL A 8 -1.81 0.43 11.24
CA VAL A 8 -0.58 1.21 11.41
C VAL A 8 -0.04 1.59 10.04
N LEU A 9 0.23 2.88 9.84
CA LEU A 9 0.97 3.39 8.69
C LEU A 9 2.41 3.65 9.09
N PHE A 10 3.34 3.41 8.17
CA PHE A 10 4.72 3.85 8.30
C PHE A 10 4.83 5.34 8.05
N ASP A 11 5.88 5.96 8.61
CA ASP A 11 6.26 7.36 8.35
C ASP A 11 6.86 7.51 6.94
N MET A 12 5.99 7.29 5.96
CA MET A 12 6.24 7.24 4.52
C MET A 12 5.02 7.82 3.80
N SER A 13 5.10 8.02 2.50
CA SER A 13 3.94 8.49 1.74
C SER A 13 2.80 7.45 1.74
N ILE A 14 1.57 7.93 1.52
CA ILE A 14 0.39 7.06 1.35
C ILE A 14 0.59 6.10 0.17
N ARG A 15 1.22 6.56 -0.91
CA ARG A 15 1.60 5.71 -2.07
C ARG A 15 2.44 4.53 -1.62
N GLU A 16 3.46 4.77 -0.80
CA GLU A 16 4.38 3.72 -0.35
C GLU A 16 3.71 2.75 0.63
N ASN A 17 2.86 3.26 1.54
CA ASN A 17 2.08 2.42 2.45
C ASN A 17 1.11 1.49 1.69
N ILE A 18 0.49 1.97 0.60
CA ILE A 18 -0.38 1.15 -0.25
C ILE A 18 0.45 0.14 -1.04
N ALA A 19 1.57 0.57 -1.63
CA ALA A 19 2.48 -0.31 -2.38
C ALA A 19 3.04 -1.44 -1.50
N TYR A 20 3.26 -1.19 -0.20
CA TYR A 20 3.69 -2.19 0.78
C TYR A 20 2.72 -3.37 0.94
N GLY A 21 1.48 -3.23 0.49
CA GLY A 21 0.55 -4.36 0.35
C GLY A 21 1.07 -5.47 -0.56
N ASP A 22 2.00 -5.17 -1.47
CA ASP A 22 2.69 -6.12 -2.34
C ASP A 22 4.21 -6.00 -2.21
N ASN A 23 4.79 -6.73 -1.26
CA ASN A 23 6.23 -6.78 -1.03
C ASN A 23 7.00 -7.69 -2.01
N SER A 24 6.32 -8.31 -2.98
CA SER A 24 6.97 -9.20 -3.95
C SER A 24 7.58 -8.45 -5.14
N ARG A 25 7.03 -7.28 -5.44
CA ARG A 25 7.46 -6.40 -6.54
C ARG A 25 8.07 -5.13 -5.96
N LYS A 26 9.19 -4.68 -6.53
CA LYS A 26 9.87 -3.45 -6.08
C LYS A 26 9.20 -2.17 -6.57
N ASP A 27 8.60 -2.22 -7.77
CA ASP A 27 7.99 -1.07 -8.42
C ASP A 27 6.53 -1.37 -8.76
N ILE A 28 5.61 -0.80 -7.98
CA ILE A 28 4.17 -0.90 -8.23
C ILE A 28 3.73 0.26 -9.15
N PRO A 29 3.11 -0.03 -10.31
CA PRO A 29 2.58 1.01 -11.20
C PRO A 29 1.58 1.91 -10.47
N LEU A 30 1.60 3.21 -10.78
CA LEU A 30 0.70 4.17 -10.14
C LEU A 30 -0.78 3.81 -10.35
N ASP A 31 -1.14 3.29 -11.53
CA ASP A 31 -2.52 2.89 -11.82
C ASP A 31 -3.02 1.80 -10.87
N GLU A 32 -2.18 0.82 -10.53
CA GLU A 32 -2.52 -0.23 -9.57
C GLU A 32 -2.72 0.35 -8.16
N ILE A 33 -1.88 1.30 -7.75
CA ILE A 33 -2.03 2.00 -6.47
C ILE A 33 -3.34 2.79 -6.42
N ILE A 34 -3.70 3.47 -7.53
CA ILE A 34 -4.97 4.18 -7.64
C ILE A 34 -6.14 3.21 -7.55
N GLN A 35 -6.07 2.04 -8.19
CA GLN A 35 -7.13 1.03 -8.06
C GLN A 35 -7.23 0.48 -6.63
N ALA A 36 -6.12 0.27 -5.94
CA ALA A 36 -6.10 -0.22 -4.56
C ALA A 36 -6.61 0.82 -3.54
N ALA A 37 -6.56 2.11 -3.90
CA ALA A 37 -7.02 3.21 -3.05
C ALA A 37 -8.51 3.57 -3.25
N LYS A 38 -9.20 2.95 -4.20
CA LYS A 38 -10.64 3.12 -4.43
C LYS A 38 -11.44 2.24 -3.48
#